data_AF-A0A6V7K878-F1
#
_entry.id   AF-A0A6V7K878-F1
#
_cell.length_a   1.000
_cell.length_b   1.000
_cell.length_c   1.000
_cell.angle_alpha   90.00
_cell.angle_beta   90.00
_cell.angle_gamma   90.00
#
_symmetry.space_group_name_H-M   'P 1'
#
loop_
_entity.id
_entity.type
_entity.pdbx_description
1 polymer ?
#
loop_
_entity_poly.entity_id
_entity_poly.type
_entity_poly.pdbx_seq_one_letter_code
_entity_poly.pdbx_strand_id
1 'polypeptide(L)'
;ILYYYSTRTFNYWKLKGVPGPRPTIFFGTIKDILFFKLSVGSYLTKLYNEYRDEPVVGIYNQKQPVLVVKDLDLIKTMLIKDFNSFSHRAVGLDEAHMPISAHLFNLDSARWKLMRTTMSPAYTS
;
A
#
# COMPACT_ATOMS: atom_id res chain seq x y z
N ILE A 1 19.36 2.18 21.56
CA ILE A 1 18.46 1.04 21.21
C ILE A 1 17.25 1.51 20.40
N LEU A 2 16.40 2.40 20.93
CA LEU A 2 15.16 2.85 20.28
C LEU A 2 15.39 3.50 18.89
N TYR A 3 16.38 4.39 18.77
CA TYR A 3 16.76 5.01 17.50
C TYR A 3 17.08 3.97 16.41
N TYR A 4 18.04 3.07 16.71
CA TYR A 4 18.47 2.01 15.81
C TYR A 4 17.30 1.10 15.40
N TYR A 5 16.47 0.69 16.37
CA TYR A 5 15.29 -0.11 16.10
C TYR A 5 14.31 0.58 15.15
N SER A 6 14.22 1.91 15.19
CA SER A 6 13.33 2.69 14.32
C SER A 6 13.88 3.00 12.94
N THR A 7 15.20 3.09 12.79
CA THR A 7 15.83 3.48 11.51
C THR A 7 16.41 2.31 10.72
N ARG A 8 16.50 1.09 11.29
CA ARG A 8 17.15 -0.07 10.66
C ARG A 8 16.66 -0.43 9.24
N THR A 9 15.42 -0.10 8.89
CA THR A 9 14.83 -0.43 7.57
C THR A 9 14.91 0.72 6.56
N PHE A 10 15.32 1.92 6.99
CA PHE A 10 15.25 3.16 6.18
C PHE A 10 16.24 3.21 5.02
N ASN A 11 17.17 2.26 4.94
CA ASN A 11 18.08 2.12 3.81
C ASN A 11 17.53 1.19 2.71
N TYR A 12 16.40 0.50 2.93
CA TYR A 12 15.88 -0.52 2.01
C TYR A 12 15.70 -0.02 0.56
N TRP A 13 15.01 1.10 0.36
CA TRP A 13 14.78 1.64 -1.00
C TRP A 13 16.04 2.24 -1.61
N LYS A 14 16.85 2.92 -0.79
CA LYS A 14 18.15 3.46 -1.22
C LYS A 14 19.07 2.36 -1.75
N LEU A 15 19.14 1.22 -1.06
CA LEU A 15 19.94 0.06 -1.48
C LEU A 15 19.43 -0.59 -2.79
N LYS A 16 18.15 -0.40 -3.12
CA LYS A 16 17.52 -0.90 -4.34
C LYS A 16 17.48 0.13 -5.48
N GLY A 17 18.06 1.32 -5.27
CA GLY A 17 18.02 2.41 -6.25
C GLY A 17 16.62 2.98 -6.49
N VAL A 18 15.68 2.76 -5.58
CA VAL A 18 14.31 3.29 -5.69
C VAL A 18 14.25 4.69 -5.07
N PRO A 19 13.85 5.73 -5.82
CA PRO A 19 13.76 7.09 -5.31
C PRO A 19 12.57 7.26 -4.38
N GLY A 20 12.66 8.21 -3.45
CA GLY A 20 11.57 8.52 -2.54
C GLY A 20 11.95 9.48 -1.41
N PRO A 21 10.95 9.98 -0.66
CA PRO A 21 11.18 10.93 0.41
C PRO A 21 11.99 10.31 1.55
N ARG A 22 12.81 11.13 2.20
CA ARG A 22 13.59 10.68 3.35
C ARG A 22 12.66 10.35 4.52
N PRO A 23 12.74 9.14 5.10
CA PRO A 23 11.90 8.77 6.23
C PRO A 23 12.29 9.55 7.49
N THR A 24 11.29 9.97 8.24
CA THR A 24 11.43 10.55 9.57
C THR A 24 11.43 9.46 10.64
N ILE A 25 12.18 9.67 11.71
CA ILE A 25 12.28 8.71 12.83
C ILE A 25 10.86 8.44 13.38
N PHE A 26 10.57 7.17 13.68
CA PHE A 26 9.28 6.63 14.16
C PHE A 26 8.15 6.59 13.12
N PHE A 27 8.01 7.62 12.29
CA PHE A 27 6.83 7.77 11.43
C PHE A 27 7.07 7.36 9.97
N GLY A 28 8.32 7.12 9.58
CA GLY A 28 8.66 6.88 8.18
C GLY A 28 8.33 8.13 7.36
N THR A 29 7.64 7.97 6.25
CA THR A 29 7.30 9.08 5.34
C THR A 29 5.85 9.52 5.46
N ILE A 30 5.04 8.82 6.26
CA ILE A 30 3.58 9.06 6.39
C ILE A 30 3.21 9.93 7.60
N LYS A 31 4.16 10.67 8.17
CA LYS A 31 3.96 11.50 9.36
C LYS A 31 2.72 12.40 9.25
N ASP A 32 2.58 13.11 8.13
CA ASP A 32 1.48 14.05 7.93
C ASP A 32 0.12 13.35 7.79
N ILE A 33 0.09 12.10 7.32
CA ILE A 33 -1.12 11.27 7.31
C ILE A 33 -1.49 10.87 8.74
N LEU A 34 -0.50 10.40 9.52
CA LEU A 34 -0.73 9.97 10.92
C LEU A 34 -1.21 11.11 11.82
N PHE A 35 -0.76 12.33 11.57
CA PHE A 35 -1.20 13.53 12.29
C PHE A 35 -2.40 14.23 11.63
N PHE A 36 -3.10 13.56 10.70
CA PHE A 36 -4.29 14.08 10.01
C PHE A 36 -4.10 15.45 9.32
N LYS A 37 -2.86 15.78 8.95
CA LYS A 37 -2.52 17.02 8.22
C LYS A 37 -2.76 16.88 6.71
N LEU A 38 -2.63 15.65 6.20
CA LEU A 38 -2.89 15.32 4.80
C LEU A 38 -3.74 14.05 4.71
N SER A 39 -4.66 14.02 3.75
CA SER A 39 -5.32 12.78 3.36
C SER A 39 -4.34 11.87 2.61
N VAL A 40 -4.62 10.57 2.60
CA VAL A 40 -3.84 9.61 1.80
C VAL A 40 -3.81 10.02 0.32
N GLY A 41 -4.96 10.43 -0.23
CA GLY A 41 -5.07 10.90 -1.61
C GLY A 41 -4.19 12.12 -1.88
N SER A 42 -4.28 13.15 -1.04
CA SER A 42 -3.46 14.37 -1.20
C SER A 42 -1.96 14.08 -1.09
N TYR A 43 -1.57 13.17 -0.20
CA TYR A 43 -0.17 12.73 -0.07
C TYR A 43 0.31 11.98 -1.32
N LEU A 44 -0.51 11.06 -1.87
CA LEU A 44 -0.18 10.36 -3.11
C LEU A 44 -0.08 11.33 -4.31
N THR A 45 -0.97 12.31 -4.41
CA THR A 45 -0.90 13.37 -5.43
C THR A 45 0.39 14.19 -5.29
N LYS A 46 0.78 14.52 -4.07
CA LYS A 46 2.05 15.22 -3.80
C LYS A 46 3.25 14.39 -4.28
N LEU A 47 3.32 13.11 -3.92
CA LEU A 47 4.37 12.20 -4.37
C LEU A 47 4.39 12.06 -5.89
N TYR A 48 3.22 11.93 -6.51
CA TYR A 48 3.11 11.84 -7.96
C TYR A 48 3.74 13.05 -8.65
N ASN A 49 3.48 14.25 -8.12
CA ASN A 49 4.02 15.50 -8.67
C ASN A 49 5.53 15.70 -8.39
N GLU A 50 6.01 15.35 -7.19
CA GLU A 50 7.42 15.50 -6.80
C GLU A 50 8.34 14.54 -7.57
N TYR A 51 7.86 13.33 -7.86
CA TYR A 51 8.62 12.27 -8.54
C TYR A 51 8.02 11.99 -9.91
N ARG A 52 7.62 13.02 -10.67
CA ARG A 52 6.81 12.86 -11.89
C ARG A 52 7.41 11.86 -12.88
N ASP A 53 8.72 11.92 -13.10
CA ASP A 53 9.42 11.14 -14.11
C ASP A 53 9.81 9.72 -13.65
N GLU A 54 9.61 9.41 -12.37
CA GLU A 54 9.98 8.11 -11.82
C GLU A 54 8.85 7.09 -11.99
N PRO A 55 9.10 5.84 -12.43
CA PRO A 55 8.04 4.83 -12.60
C PRO A 55 7.50 4.32 -11.26
N VAL A 56 8.31 4.41 -10.20
CA VAL A 56 7.98 3.94 -8.85
C VAL A 56 8.57 4.88 -7.79
N VAL A 57 7.94 4.93 -6.63
CA VAL A 57 8.40 5.74 -5.48
C VAL A 57 8.38 4.88 -4.22
N GLY A 58 9.53 4.80 -3.54
CA GLY A 58 9.70 4.08 -2.28
C GLY A 58 9.30 4.94 -1.10
N ILE A 59 8.31 4.49 -0.33
CA ILE A 59 7.85 5.17 0.89
C ILE A 59 7.98 4.25 2.10
N TYR A 60 7.76 4.79 3.29
CA TYR A 60 7.78 4.03 4.54
C TYR A 60 6.52 4.27 5.35
N ASN A 61 5.70 3.22 5.51
CA ASN A 61 4.65 3.20 6.52
C ASN A 61 5.29 2.83 7.86
N GLN A 62 5.58 3.84 8.69
CA GLN A 62 6.44 3.69 9.86
C GLN A 62 7.80 3.07 9.47
N LYS A 63 8.02 1.78 9.79
CA LYS A 63 9.25 1.03 9.45
C LYS A 63 9.10 0.13 8.23
N GLN A 64 7.87 -0.10 7.78
CA GLN A 64 7.58 -1.00 6.67
C GLN A 64 7.85 -0.29 5.35
N PRO A 65 8.75 -0.82 4.49
CA PRO A 65 8.93 -0.29 3.15
C PRO A 65 7.67 -0.58 2.32
N VAL A 66 7.16 0.44 1.63
CA VAL A 66 5.98 0.37 0.75
C VAL A 66 6.37 0.97 -0.61
N LEU A 67 5.99 0.30 -1.69
CA LEU A 67 6.26 0.76 -3.05
C LEU A 67 4.99 1.40 -3.63
N VAL A 68 5.09 2.65 -4.05
CA VAL A 68 4.06 3.33 -4.84
C VAL A 68 4.41 3.13 -6.30
N VAL A 69 3.52 2.50 -7.06
CA VAL A 69 3.74 2.19 -8.48
C VAL A 69 2.94 3.15 -9.34
N LYS A 70 3.61 3.81 -10.30
CA LYS A 70 3.00 4.76 -11.24
C LYS A 70 3.05 4.27 -12.68
N ASP A 71 3.99 3.40 -13.01
CA ASP A 71 4.12 2.80 -14.33
C ASP A 71 2.94 1.87 -14.68
N LEU A 72 2.34 2.09 -15.85
CA LEU A 72 1.13 1.38 -16.26
C LEU A 72 1.36 -0.11 -16.52
N ASP A 73 2.53 -0.47 -17.04
CA ASP A 73 2.84 -1.87 -17.37
C ASP A 73 3.14 -2.68 -16.10
N LEU A 74 3.79 -2.06 -15.10
CA LEU A 74 3.93 -2.62 -13.76
C LEU A 74 2.57 -2.79 -13.08
N ILE A 75 1.70 -1.77 -13.14
CA ILE A 75 0.35 -1.86 -12.57
C ILE A 75 -0.44 -3.00 -13.21
N LYS A 76 -0.45 -3.11 -14.55
CA LYS A 76 -1.12 -4.22 -15.26
C LYS A 76 -0.52 -5.57 -14.88
N THR A 77 0.80 -5.65 -14.75
CA THR A 77 1.48 -6.89 -14.36
C THR A 77 1.04 -7.32 -12.96
N MET A 78 1.06 -6.42 -11.98
CA MET A 78 0.66 -6.73 -10.60
C MET A 78 -0.83 -7.03 -10.45
N LEU A 79 -1.70 -6.28 -11.13
CA LEU A 79 -3.15 -6.39 -10.95
C LEU A 79 -3.83 -7.42 -11.87
N ILE A 80 -3.17 -7.86 -12.94
CA ILE A 80 -3.74 -8.79 -13.93
C ILE A 80 -2.89 -10.05 -14.04
N LYS A 81 -1.63 -9.92 -14.50
CA LYS A 81 -0.79 -11.08 -14.82
C LYS A 81 -0.43 -11.89 -13.56
N ASP A 82 0.09 -11.19 -12.56
CA ASP A 82 0.61 -11.77 -11.32
C ASP A 82 -0.33 -11.52 -10.14
N PHE A 83 -1.63 -11.35 -10.40
CA PHE A 83 -2.62 -11.00 -9.37
C PHE A 83 -2.58 -11.94 -8.17
N ASN A 84 -2.32 -13.24 -8.37
CA ASN A 84 -2.26 -14.21 -7.28
C ASN A 84 -1.20 -13.85 -6.22
N SER A 85 -0.05 -13.32 -6.64
CA SER A 85 1.02 -12.86 -5.75
C SER A 85 0.69 -11.55 -5.04
N PHE A 86 -0.21 -10.73 -5.60
CA PHE A 86 -0.63 -9.43 -5.07
C PHE A 86 -2.09 -9.43 -4.58
N SER A 87 -2.65 -10.61 -4.32
CA SER A 87 -4.08 -10.78 -4.02
C SER A 87 -4.46 -10.33 -2.61
N HIS A 88 -3.50 -10.36 -1.67
CA HIS A 88 -3.69 -9.91 -0.30
C HIS A 88 -3.62 -8.38 -0.19
N ARG A 89 -4.70 -7.76 0.28
CA ARG A 89 -4.79 -6.30 0.47
C ARG A 89 -4.52 -5.99 1.94
N ALA A 90 -3.48 -5.20 2.20
CA ALA A 90 -2.96 -4.91 3.55
C ALA A 90 -3.85 -3.98 4.41
N VAL A 91 -5.16 -3.96 4.15
CA VAL A 91 -6.13 -3.20 4.93
C VAL A 91 -6.57 -4.09 6.10
N GLY A 92 -6.57 -3.53 7.32
CA GLY A 92 -6.86 -4.29 8.53
C GLY A 92 -8.20 -5.01 8.46
N LEU A 93 -8.17 -6.34 8.50
CA LEU A 93 -9.32 -7.19 8.72
C LEU A 93 -9.42 -7.42 10.24
N ASP A 94 -10.44 -6.86 10.88
CA ASP A 94 -10.76 -7.09 12.29
C ASP A 94 -12.21 -7.52 12.40
N GLU A 95 -12.49 -8.72 11.93
CA GLU A 95 -13.84 -9.28 11.89
C GLU A 95 -14.40 -9.52 13.30
N ALA A 96 -13.52 -9.69 14.30
CA ALA A 96 -13.91 -9.94 15.69
C ALA A 96 -14.56 -8.72 16.33
N HIS A 97 -14.01 -7.52 16.12
CA HIS A 97 -14.55 -6.28 16.70
C HIS A 97 -15.36 -5.47 15.70
N MET A 98 -15.07 -5.60 14.40
CA MET A 98 -15.73 -4.88 13.31
C MET A 98 -16.14 -5.87 12.20
N PRO A 99 -17.28 -6.57 12.34
CA PRO A 99 -17.74 -7.53 11.34
C PRO A 99 -17.85 -6.95 9.92
N ILE A 100 -18.19 -5.66 9.81
CA ILE A 100 -18.27 -4.94 8.52
C ILE A 100 -16.91 -4.83 7.81
N SER A 101 -15.80 -5.00 8.52
CA SER A 101 -14.46 -5.02 7.92
C SER A 101 -14.25 -6.21 6.98
N ALA A 102 -15.04 -7.28 7.12
CA ALA A 102 -15.01 -8.48 6.26
C ALA A 102 -15.77 -8.30 4.93
N HIS A 103 -15.68 -7.12 4.33
CA HIS A 103 -16.25 -6.85 3.00
C HIS A 103 -15.29 -7.23 1.87
N LEU A 104 -15.79 -7.28 0.63
CA LEU A 104 -15.04 -7.77 -0.54
C LEU A 104 -13.67 -7.10 -0.73
N PHE A 105 -13.49 -5.84 -0.38
CA PHE A 105 -12.20 -5.17 -0.54
C PHE A 105 -11.11 -5.54 0.49
N ASN A 106 -11.46 -6.22 1.60
CA ASN A 106 -10.55 -6.51 2.72
C ASN A 106 -10.41 -8.01 3.04
N LEU A 107 -11.18 -8.88 2.39
CA LEU A 107 -11.06 -10.33 2.56
C LEU A 107 -9.71 -10.85 2.06
N ASP A 108 -9.23 -11.92 2.69
CA ASP A 108 -8.12 -12.71 2.16
C ASP A 108 -8.47 -13.30 0.79
N SER A 109 -7.44 -13.73 0.04
CA SER A 109 -7.56 -14.15 -1.34
C SER A 109 -8.54 -15.31 -1.57
N ALA A 110 -8.61 -16.26 -0.64
CA ALA A 110 -9.48 -17.43 -0.76
C ALA A 110 -10.95 -17.04 -0.52
N ARG A 111 -11.23 -16.33 0.58
CA ARG A 111 -12.58 -15.83 0.89
C ARG A 111 -13.07 -14.82 -0.15
N TRP A 112 -12.18 -13.94 -0.61
CA TRP A 112 -12.44 -12.99 -1.68
C TRP A 112 -12.91 -13.67 -2.97
N LYS A 113 -12.20 -14.73 -3.39
CA LYS A 113 -12.53 -15.48 -4.61
C LYS A 113 -13.92 -16.09 -4.51
N LEU A 114 -14.22 -16.75 -3.40
CA LEU A 114 -15.55 -17.33 -3.14
C LEU A 114 -16.64 -16.25 -3.20
N MET A 115 -16.50 -15.18 -2.41
CA MET A 115 -17.52 -14.14 -2.32
C MET A 115 -17.73 -13.41 -3.65
N ARG A 116 -16.66 -13.15 -4.41
CA ARG A 116 -16.76 -12.55 -5.74
C ARG A 116 -17.54 -13.46 -6.70
N THR A 117 -17.24 -14.76 -6.74
CA THR A 117 -17.96 -15.70 -7.61
C THR A 117 -19.44 -15.79 -7.25
N THR A 118 -19.78 -15.77 -5.96
CA THR A 118 -21.17 -15.79 -5.49
C THR A 118 -21.93 -14.52 -5.82
N MET A 119 -21.30 -13.34 -5.71
CA MET A 119 -21.97 -12.05 -5.92
C MET A 119 -22.06 -11.65 -7.40
N SER A 120 -21.10 -12.07 -8.25
CA SER A 120 -21.02 -11.63 -9.65
C SER A 120 -22.33 -11.80 -10.45
N PRO A 121 -23.11 -12.89 -10.32
CA PRO A 121 -24.37 -13.06 -11.05
C PRO A 121 -25.44 -12.01 -10.74
N ALA A 122 -25.42 -11.39 -9.55
CA ALA A 122 -26.40 -10.37 -9.20
C ALA A 122 -26.16 -9.02 -9.92
N TYR A 123 -25.00 -8.87 -10.58
CA TYR A 123 -24.59 -7.65 -11.27
C TYR A 123 -24.43 -7.86 -12.78
N THR A 124 -24.98 -8.94 -13.34
CA THR A 124 -25.07 -9.14 -14.78
C THR A 124 -26.32 -8.43 -15.32
N SER A 125 -26.18 -7.68 -16.42
CA SER A 125 -27.28 -7.00 -17.12
C SER A 125 -28.19 -7.97 -17.86
#